data_AF-A0A9Q3QWT5-F1
#
_entry.id   AF-A0A9Q3QWT5-F1
#
_cell.length_a   1.000
_cell.length_b   1.000
_cell.length_c   1.000
_cell.angle_alpha   90.00
_cell.angle_beta   90.00
_cell.angle_gamma   90.00
#
_symmetry.space_group_name_H-M   'P 1'
#
loop_
_entity.id
_entity.type
_entity.pdbx_description
1 polymer ?
#
loop_
_entity_poly.entity_id
_entity_poly.type
_entity_poly.pdbx_seq_one_letter_code
_entity_poly.pdbx_strand_id
1 'polypeptide(L)'
;MRQSYYSALALMMTIPLHSASGLSSSAFGQTSRPVPENAQANRFGLGWECNRGFRRQDDACFKVKLPDNAFLTNSSFGKGWDCHYGFVEKGNQCLTVQIPTNAYLDANFGDRWRCLSGYRQTNVGCDLIKVPEKAFLSDNTTGSGWECERGYRALQQACLKLELPAHSYLTTGGNEWRCDRGFENKDQTCVAVEVPENAIFVDAPHGLKWKCDRGFEPRGNQCLQLKLPENAHLNSTGNGWDCNRPYQLRGGACMIE
;
A
#
# COMPACT_ATOMS: atom_id res chain seq x y z
N MET A 1 -42.45 40.25 -20.92
CA MET A 1 -42.76 41.20 -22.02
C MET A 1 -42.10 40.68 -23.29
N ARG A 2 -42.93 40.42 -24.30
CA ARG A 2 -42.71 40.40 -25.76
C ARG A 2 -41.41 39.77 -26.32
N GLN A 3 -41.48 38.58 -26.92
CA GLN A 3 -41.98 38.25 -28.28
C GLN A 3 -41.04 38.69 -29.42
N SER A 4 -40.66 37.68 -30.23
CA SER A 4 -40.87 37.64 -31.69
C SER A 4 -39.82 38.23 -32.63
N TYR A 5 -39.57 37.74 -33.86
CA TYR A 5 -40.06 36.65 -34.73
C TYR A 5 -39.03 36.54 -35.90
N TYR A 6 -38.77 35.39 -36.54
CA TYR A 6 -39.22 34.93 -37.89
C TYR A 6 -38.01 34.14 -38.49
N SER A 7 -38.11 33.14 -39.36
CA SER A 7 -39.19 32.73 -40.25
C SER A 7 -39.08 31.23 -40.57
N ALA A 8 -40.23 30.64 -40.83
CA ALA A 8 -40.43 29.26 -41.22
C ALA A 8 -40.15 29.03 -42.71
N LEU A 9 -39.74 27.81 -43.06
CA LEU A 9 -39.97 27.24 -44.39
C LEU A 9 -40.55 25.84 -44.19
N ALA A 10 -41.85 25.75 -44.45
CA ALA A 10 -42.63 24.53 -44.47
C ALA A 10 -42.36 23.78 -45.78
N LEU A 11 -42.13 22.47 -45.69
CA LEU A 11 -42.35 21.57 -46.82
C LEU A 11 -43.25 20.42 -46.34
N MET A 12 -44.47 20.44 -46.87
CA MET A 12 -45.46 19.38 -46.74
C MET A 12 -45.03 18.18 -47.60
N MET A 13 -44.93 16.98 -47.02
CA MET A 13 -45.04 15.74 -47.79
C MET A 13 -45.79 14.66 -47.00
N THR A 14 -46.67 14.01 -47.74
CA THR A 14 -47.81 13.17 -47.37
C THR A 14 -47.42 11.81 -46.78
N ILE A 15 -48.20 11.36 -45.79
CA ILE A 15 -48.16 10.01 -45.19
C ILE A 15 -49.19 9.12 -45.90
N PRO A 16 -48.82 7.90 -46.34
CA PRO A 16 -49.75 6.79 -46.40
C PRO A 16 -49.43 5.71 -45.36
N LEU A 17 -50.51 5.18 -44.78
CA LEU A 17 -50.57 4.14 -43.76
C LEU A 17 -50.26 2.72 -44.32
N HIS A 18 -49.45 1.99 -43.56
CA HIS A 18 -49.54 0.57 -43.18
C HIS A 18 -49.26 -0.55 -44.21
N SER A 19 -48.18 -1.30 -43.94
CA SER A 19 -48.21 -2.76 -43.98
C SER A 19 -47.19 -3.31 -42.97
N ALA A 20 -47.68 -3.93 -41.91
CA ALA A 20 -46.86 -4.73 -41.01
C ALA A 20 -46.45 -6.02 -41.73
N SER A 21 -45.15 -6.33 -41.79
CA SER A 21 -44.64 -7.63 -42.24
C SER A 21 -43.22 -7.86 -41.75
N GLY A 22 -43.07 -8.85 -40.88
CA GLY A 22 -41.83 -9.62 -40.70
C GLY A 22 -40.74 -8.97 -39.85
N LEU A 23 -40.75 -9.27 -38.55
CA LEU A 23 -39.51 -9.42 -37.78
C LEU A 23 -38.71 -10.58 -38.41
N SER A 24 -37.95 -10.29 -39.47
CA SER A 24 -36.86 -11.17 -39.88
C SER A 24 -35.71 -10.87 -38.94
N SER A 25 -35.58 -11.73 -37.91
CA SER A 25 -34.34 -11.91 -37.17
C SER A 25 -33.25 -12.21 -38.18
N SER A 26 -32.58 -11.17 -38.67
CA SER A 26 -31.30 -11.31 -39.33
C SER A 26 -30.36 -11.74 -38.22
N ALA A 27 -30.23 -13.05 -38.05
CA ALA A 27 -29.02 -13.59 -37.45
C ALA A 27 -27.88 -13.07 -38.31
N PHE A 28 -27.24 -11.98 -37.88
CA PHE A 28 -25.91 -11.63 -38.33
C PHE A 28 -25.03 -12.81 -37.93
N GLY A 29 -24.94 -13.80 -38.82
CA GLY A 29 -23.86 -14.76 -38.81
C GLY A 29 -22.60 -13.93 -38.74
N GLN A 30 -21.85 -14.06 -37.65
CA GLN A 30 -20.55 -13.43 -37.50
C GLN A 30 -19.66 -14.03 -38.59
N THR A 31 -19.66 -13.41 -39.76
CA THR A 31 -18.71 -13.70 -40.82
C THR A 31 -17.35 -13.43 -40.20
N SER A 32 -16.59 -14.49 -39.95
CA SER A 32 -15.21 -14.37 -39.52
C SER A 32 -14.50 -13.52 -40.56
N ARG A 33 -14.16 -12.28 -40.21
CA ARG A 33 -13.38 -11.41 -41.09
C ARG A 33 -12.14 -12.22 -41.54
N PRO A 34 -11.81 -12.24 -42.84
CA PRO A 34 -10.68 -13.00 -43.33
C PRO A 34 -9.41 -12.55 -42.59
N VAL A 35 -8.56 -13.51 -42.22
CA VAL A 35 -7.28 -13.23 -41.57
C VAL A 35 -6.39 -12.48 -42.59
N PRO A 36 -5.96 -11.25 -42.31
CA PRO A 36 -5.15 -10.47 -43.23
C PRO A 36 -3.72 -11.03 -43.35
N GLU A 37 -2.98 -10.57 -44.35
CA GLU A 37 -1.58 -10.95 -44.53
C GLU A 37 -0.74 -10.60 -43.28
N ASN A 38 0.22 -11.46 -42.94
CA ASN A 38 1.07 -11.32 -41.76
C ASN A 38 0.31 -11.36 -40.42
N ALA A 39 -0.86 -12.00 -40.39
CA ALA A 39 -1.62 -12.30 -39.19
C ALA A 39 -1.90 -13.80 -39.06
N GLN A 40 -2.18 -14.23 -37.84
CA GLN A 40 -2.66 -15.56 -37.51
C GLN A 40 -3.98 -15.48 -36.75
N ALA A 41 -4.87 -16.46 -36.96
CA ALA A 41 -6.12 -16.54 -36.23
C ALA A 41 -5.88 -16.77 -34.73
N ASN A 42 -6.68 -16.12 -33.88
CA ASN A 42 -6.57 -16.31 -32.44
C ASN A 42 -6.97 -17.74 -32.05
N ARG A 43 -6.17 -18.40 -31.20
CA ARG A 43 -6.37 -19.81 -30.82
C ARG A 43 -7.69 -20.09 -30.07
N PHE A 44 -8.26 -19.09 -29.38
CA PHE A 44 -9.39 -19.27 -28.46
C PHE A 44 -10.56 -18.28 -28.65
N GLY A 45 -10.67 -17.58 -29.79
CA GLY A 45 -11.73 -16.60 -29.98
C GLY A 45 -11.90 -16.09 -31.41
N LEU A 46 -12.79 -15.12 -31.60
CA LEU A 46 -13.01 -14.43 -32.88
C LEU A 46 -11.98 -13.33 -33.06
N GLY A 47 -11.24 -13.36 -34.18
CA GLY A 47 -10.26 -12.34 -34.53
C GLY A 47 -8.89 -12.92 -34.90
N TRP A 48 -7.93 -12.05 -35.11
CA TRP A 48 -6.56 -12.37 -35.50
C TRP A 48 -5.57 -11.50 -34.74
N GLU A 49 -4.34 -11.97 -34.66
CA GLU A 49 -3.20 -11.22 -34.15
C GLU A 49 -2.09 -11.17 -35.20
N CYS A 50 -1.33 -10.08 -35.22
CA CYS A 50 -0.19 -9.98 -36.12
C CYS A 50 0.90 -10.99 -35.76
N ASN A 51 1.51 -11.57 -36.78
CA ASN A 51 2.71 -12.39 -36.63
C ASN A 51 3.83 -11.57 -35.99
N ARG A 52 4.76 -12.25 -35.31
CA ARG A 52 5.92 -11.59 -34.68
C ARG A 52 6.67 -10.71 -35.69
N GLY A 53 6.97 -9.48 -35.29
CA GLY A 53 7.59 -8.48 -36.18
C GLY A 53 6.60 -7.65 -36.99
N PHE A 54 5.31 -7.86 -36.80
CA PHE A 54 4.23 -7.04 -37.35
C PHE A 54 3.35 -6.50 -36.23
N ARG A 55 2.83 -5.29 -36.42
CA ARG A 55 1.92 -4.63 -35.48
C ARG A 55 0.59 -4.32 -36.15
N ARG A 56 -0.48 -4.35 -35.36
CA ARG A 56 -1.81 -4.05 -35.86
C ARG A 56 -1.98 -2.55 -36.09
N GLN A 57 -2.47 -2.20 -37.27
CA GLN A 57 -2.97 -0.87 -37.59
C GLN A 57 -4.25 -1.06 -38.42
N ASP A 58 -5.37 -0.64 -37.85
CA ASP A 58 -6.72 -0.90 -38.37
C ASP A 58 -6.98 -2.40 -38.63
N ASP A 59 -7.36 -2.75 -39.85
CA ASP A 59 -7.64 -4.12 -40.28
C ASP A 59 -6.44 -4.78 -41.01
N ALA A 60 -5.21 -4.32 -40.75
CA ALA A 60 -3.99 -4.87 -41.35
C ALA A 60 -2.81 -4.98 -40.37
N CYS A 61 -1.82 -5.79 -40.75
CA CYS A 61 -0.56 -5.98 -40.03
C CYS A 61 0.59 -5.33 -40.80
N PHE A 62 1.24 -4.35 -40.16
CA PHE A 62 2.37 -3.64 -40.75
C PHE A 62 3.67 -4.10 -40.13
N LYS A 63 4.69 -4.31 -40.97
CA LYS A 63 6.03 -4.68 -40.53
C LYS A 63 6.58 -3.61 -39.58
N VAL A 64 7.04 -4.04 -38.41
CA VAL A 64 7.70 -3.17 -37.44
C VAL A 64 9.05 -2.74 -38.00
N LYS A 65 9.24 -1.43 -38.15
CA LYS A 65 10.55 -0.84 -38.47
C LYS A 65 11.35 -0.77 -37.18
N LEU A 66 12.42 -1.55 -37.10
CA LEU A 66 13.27 -1.62 -35.93
C LEU A 66 14.35 -0.52 -36.03
N PRO A 67 14.42 0.44 -35.08
CA PRO A 67 15.53 1.36 -35.02
C PRO A 67 16.81 0.65 -34.55
N ASP A 68 17.96 1.30 -34.72
CA ASP A 68 19.22 0.81 -34.17
C ASP A 68 19.10 0.63 -32.64
N ASN A 69 19.75 -0.40 -32.11
CA ASN A 69 19.75 -0.75 -30.70
C ASN A 69 18.37 -1.15 -30.11
N ALA A 70 17.45 -1.64 -30.94
CA ALA A 70 16.17 -2.18 -30.51
C ALA A 70 15.99 -3.67 -30.84
N PHE A 71 15.07 -4.33 -30.15
CA PHE A 71 14.61 -5.68 -30.45
C PHE A 71 13.09 -5.77 -30.53
N LEU A 72 12.60 -6.77 -31.27
CA LEU A 72 11.16 -7.03 -31.40
C LEU A 72 10.57 -7.60 -30.11
N THR A 73 9.50 -6.97 -29.63
CA THR A 73 8.67 -7.52 -28.56
C THR A 73 7.71 -8.57 -29.11
N ASN A 74 7.12 -9.37 -28.23
CA ASN A 74 6.06 -10.31 -28.60
C ASN A 74 4.64 -9.66 -28.60
N SER A 75 4.55 -8.34 -28.44
CA SER A 75 3.26 -7.63 -28.45
C SER A 75 2.86 -7.27 -29.88
N SER A 76 1.66 -7.67 -30.29
CA SER A 76 1.01 -7.24 -31.53
C SER A 76 0.36 -5.85 -31.43
N PHE A 77 0.30 -5.30 -30.21
CA PHE A 77 -0.19 -3.96 -29.88
C PHE A 77 0.96 -3.00 -29.54
N GLY A 78 0.75 -1.70 -29.76
CA GLY A 78 1.77 -0.66 -29.54
C GLY A 78 2.84 -0.62 -30.64
N LYS A 79 4.05 -0.20 -30.29
CA LYS A 79 5.17 -0.04 -31.24
C LYS A 79 5.80 -1.36 -31.70
N GLY A 80 5.64 -2.44 -30.93
CA GLY A 80 6.14 -3.78 -31.28
C GLY A 80 7.65 -3.98 -31.10
N TRP A 81 8.39 -3.00 -30.58
CA TRP A 81 9.81 -3.10 -30.27
C TRP A 81 10.14 -2.43 -28.93
N ASP A 82 11.25 -2.81 -28.33
CA ASP A 82 11.82 -2.16 -27.15
C ASP A 82 13.35 -2.01 -27.32
N CYS A 83 13.95 -1.10 -26.56
CA CYS A 83 15.37 -0.83 -26.61
C CYS A 83 16.19 -1.92 -25.91
N HIS A 84 17.34 -2.26 -26.47
CA HIS A 84 18.30 -3.13 -25.79
C HIS A 84 18.75 -2.55 -24.44
N TYR A 85 19.27 -3.41 -23.58
CA TYR A 85 19.88 -3.00 -22.32
C TYR A 85 20.97 -1.95 -22.57
N GLY A 86 20.93 -0.84 -21.82
CA GLY A 86 21.84 0.31 -22.01
C GLY A 86 21.31 1.41 -22.92
N PHE A 87 20.12 1.24 -23.49
CA PHE A 87 19.48 2.25 -24.35
C PHE A 87 18.15 2.69 -23.76
N VAL A 88 17.73 3.92 -24.04
CA VAL A 88 16.44 4.50 -23.65
C VAL A 88 15.72 5.02 -24.87
N GLU A 89 14.39 4.87 -24.87
CA GLU A 89 13.55 5.39 -25.95
C GLU A 89 13.49 6.92 -25.88
N LYS A 90 13.85 7.57 -26.98
CA LYS A 90 13.58 8.99 -27.22
C LYS A 90 13.00 9.15 -28.63
N GLY A 91 11.70 9.43 -28.70
CA GLY A 91 10.97 9.38 -29.96
C GLY A 91 10.96 7.95 -30.53
N ASN A 92 11.24 7.79 -31.82
CA ASN A 92 11.29 6.48 -32.48
C ASN A 92 12.71 5.90 -32.57
N GLN A 93 13.56 6.18 -31.59
CA GLN A 93 14.95 5.74 -31.56
C GLN A 93 15.33 5.23 -30.17
N CYS A 94 16.29 4.31 -30.14
CA CYS A 94 16.95 3.86 -28.92
C CYS A 94 18.31 4.55 -28.82
N LEU A 95 18.39 5.53 -27.92
CA LEU A 95 19.62 6.28 -27.67
C LEU A 95 20.34 5.71 -26.46
N THR A 96 21.67 5.74 -26.48
CA THR A 96 22.47 5.24 -25.35
C THR A 96 22.12 6.01 -24.07
N VAL A 97 21.99 5.28 -22.97
CA VAL A 97 21.83 5.87 -21.65
C VAL A 97 23.15 6.54 -21.28
N GLN A 98 23.09 7.81 -20.90
CA GLN A 98 24.25 8.55 -20.41
C GLN A 98 24.35 8.30 -18.90
N ILE A 99 25.37 7.56 -18.48
CA ILE A 99 25.58 7.18 -17.08
C ILE A 99 26.55 8.19 -16.47
N PRO A 100 26.14 8.96 -15.45
CA PRO A 100 27.02 9.92 -14.79
C PRO A 100 28.12 9.20 -13.98
N THR A 101 29.14 9.95 -13.56
CA THR A 101 30.14 9.42 -12.62
C THR A 101 29.47 8.95 -11.32
N ASN A 102 29.97 7.86 -10.74
CA ASN A 102 29.41 7.22 -9.54
C ASN A 102 28.00 6.64 -9.70
N ALA A 103 27.62 6.25 -10.92
CA ALA A 103 26.37 5.57 -11.22
C ALA A 103 26.61 4.26 -11.99
N TYR A 104 25.58 3.42 -12.01
CA TYR A 104 25.53 2.19 -12.79
C TYR A 104 24.19 2.06 -13.51
N LEU A 105 24.18 1.28 -14.58
CA LEU A 105 23.02 1.07 -15.43
C LEU A 105 21.98 0.20 -14.71
N ASP A 106 20.72 0.63 -14.73
CA ASP A 106 19.60 -0.08 -14.15
C ASP A 106 18.34 0.07 -14.99
N ALA A 107 18.01 -0.96 -15.77
CA ALA A 107 16.89 -0.90 -16.71
C ALA A 107 15.51 -0.75 -16.04
N ASN A 108 15.38 -1.00 -14.75
CA ASN A 108 14.10 -0.96 -14.03
C ASN A 108 13.84 0.39 -13.35
N PHE A 109 14.82 1.29 -13.36
CA PHE A 109 14.74 2.59 -12.70
C PHE A 109 14.47 3.70 -13.72
N GLY A 110 13.77 4.77 -13.34
CA GLY A 110 13.21 5.79 -14.25
C GLY A 110 14.15 6.21 -15.39
N ASP A 111 15.31 6.77 -15.06
CA ASP A 111 16.32 7.25 -16.03
C ASP A 111 17.24 6.15 -16.59
N ARG A 112 16.93 4.89 -16.29
CA ARG A 112 17.71 3.68 -16.61
C ARG A 112 19.08 3.59 -15.94
N TRP A 113 19.34 4.33 -14.87
CA TRP A 113 20.55 4.23 -14.05
C TRP A 113 20.25 4.52 -12.57
N ARG A 114 21.14 4.07 -11.69
CA ARG A 114 21.12 4.36 -10.25
C ARG A 114 22.51 4.76 -9.76
N CYS A 115 22.56 5.56 -8.70
CA CYS A 115 23.82 5.87 -8.04
C CYS A 115 24.41 4.63 -7.37
N LEU A 116 25.74 4.54 -7.34
CA LEU A 116 26.44 3.54 -6.54
C LEU A 116 26.13 3.74 -5.05
N SER A 117 26.26 2.67 -4.26
CA SER A 117 26.14 2.77 -2.80
C SER A 117 27.08 3.85 -2.25
N GLY A 118 26.56 4.67 -1.33
CA GLY A 118 27.28 5.84 -0.81
C GLY A 118 27.11 7.12 -1.61
N TYR A 119 26.34 7.10 -2.70
CA TYR A 119 26.03 8.28 -3.51
C TYR A 119 24.52 8.53 -3.61
N ARG A 120 24.15 9.80 -3.71
CA ARG A 120 22.76 10.26 -3.82
C ARG A 120 22.52 10.92 -5.18
N GLN A 121 21.36 10.61 -5.77
CA GLN A 121 20.93 11.24 -7.02
C GLN A 121 20.63 12.74 -6.82
N THR A 122 21.18 13.55 -7.72
CA THR A 122 20.92 14.99 -7.85
C THR A 122 20.51 15.31 -9.29
N ASN A 123 20.20 16.57 -9.59
CA ASN A 123 19.81 17.00 -10.94
C ASN A 123 20.92 16.80 -11.99
N VAL A 124 22.18 16.67 -11.57
CA VAL A 124 23.35 16.59 -12.46
C VAL A 124 24.07 15.25 -12.40
N GLY A 125 23.72 14.36 -11.47
CA GLY A 125 24.35 13.04 -11.36
C GLY A 125 24.26 12.46 -9.95
N CYS A 126 25.38 11.96 -9.45
CA CYS A 126 25.48 11.26 -8.17
C CYS A 126 26.53 11.92 -7.26
N ASP A 127 26.05 12.55 -6.19
CA ASP A 127 26.89 13.23 -5.21
C ASP A 127 27.20 12.30 -4.03
N LEU A 128 28.43 12.37 -3.50
CA LEU A 128 28.85 11.58 -2.36
C LEU A 128 28.01 11.92 -1.11
N ILE A 129 27.49 10.89 -0.45
CA ILE A 129 26.78 11.06 0.82
C ILE A 129 27.80 11.38 1.91
N LYS A 130 27.67 12.56 2.51
CA LYS A 130 28.45 12.93 3.69
C LYS A 130 27.86 12.21 4.91
N VAL A 131 28.62 11.26 5.45
CA VAL A 131 28.27 10.52 6.66
C VAL A 131 28.84 11.27 7.87
N PRO A 132 27.99 11.72 8.82
CA PRO A 132 28.47 12.39 10.02
C PRO A 132 29.14 11.42 11.00
N GLU A 133 29.77 11.93 12.05
CA GLU A 133 30.26 11.08 13.15
C GLU A 133 29.11 10.29 13.78
N LYS A 134 29.42 9.08 14.25
CA LYS A 134 28.45 8.15 14.87
C LYS A 134 27.31 7.74 13.92
N ALA A 135 27.61 7.66 12.64
CA ALA A 135 26.71 7.20 11.59
C ALA A 135 27.43 6.23 10.64
N PHE A 136 26.64 5.45 9.92
CA PHE A 136 27.10 4.54 8.87
C PHE A 136 26.22 4.68 7.62
N LEU A 137 26.76 4.31 6.46
CA LEU A 137 25.99 4.30 5.21
C LEU A 137 24.83 3.32 5.30
N SER A 138 23.65 3.77 4.89
CA SER A 138 22.46 2.92 4.82
C SER A 138 22.10 2.71 3.35
N ASP A 139 21.72 1.48 3.02
CA ASP A 139 21.18 1.13 1.71
C ASP A 139 19.75 1.64 1.51
N ASN A 140 19.16 2.27 2.53
CA ASN A 140 17.87 2.93 2.39
C ASN A 140 17.98 4.11 1.41
N THR A 141 17.36 3.93 0.24
CA THR A 141 17.33 4.91 -0.84
C THR A 141 16.41 6.10 -0.55
N THR A 142 15.63 6.04 0.53
CA THR A 142 14.77 7.12 1.00
C THR A 142 15.41 7.83 2.21
N GLY A 143 15.46 9.17 2.20
CA GLY A 143 16.00 9.95 3.33
C GLY A 143 17.46 10.36 3.17
N SER A 144 18.26 10.28 4.24
CA SER A 144 19.65 10.77 4.37
C SER A 144 20.72 9.86 3.74
N GLY A 145 20.40 8.59 3.46
CA GLY A 145 21.36 7.60 2.93
C GLY A 145 22.45 7.19 3.94
N TRP A 146 22.21 7.51 5.21
CA TRP A 146 22.99 7.07 6.35
C TRP A 146 22.05 6.93 7.55
N GLU A 147 22.45 6.07 8.48
CA GLU A 147 21.77 5.82 9.74
C GLU A 147 22.73 6.01 10.91
N CYS A 148 22.21 6.41 12.06
CA CYS A 148 23.02 6.58 13.26
C CYS A 148 23.41 5.24 13.86
N GLU A 149 24.61 5.19 14.45
CA GLU A 149 25.03 4.08 15.30
C GLU A 149 24.00 3.86 16.43
N ARG A 150 23.86 2.61 16.87
CA ARG A 150 22.97 2.26 17.98
C ARG A 150 23.29 3.11 19.21
N GLY A 151 22.25 3.71 19.82
CA GLY A 151 22.38 4.65 20.92
C GLY A 151 22.44 6.11 20.49
N TYR A 152 22.32 6.40 19.20
CA TYR A 152 22.24 7.74 18.64
C TYR A 152 20.96 7.90 17.81
N ARG A 153 20.44 9.12 17.74
CA ARG A 153 19.29 9.49 16.90
C ARG A 153 19.68 10.57 15.91
N ALA A 154 19.09 10.51 14.72
CA ALA A 154 19.31 11.50 13.69
C ALA A 154 18.62 12.81 14.07
N LEU A 155 19.38 13.90 14.09
CA LEU A 155 18.86 15.26 14.15
C LEU A 155 19.53 16.08 13.05
N GLN A 156 18.76 16.47 12.04
CA GLN A 156 19.25 17.17 10.85
C GLN A 156 20.37 16.38 10.14
N GLN A 157 21.61 16.90 10.16
CA GLN A 157 22.78 16.29 9.53
C GLN A 157 23.77 15.68 10.53
N ALA A 158 23.32 15.36 11.74
CA ALA A 158 24.16 14.80 12.79
C ALA A 158 23.45 13.68 13.56
N CYS A 159 24.26 12.85 14.21
CA CYS A 159 23.80 11.83 15.15
C CYS A 159 24.05 12.30 16.56
N LEU A 160 22.96 12.50 17.32
CA LEU A 160 23.02 12.89 18.72
C LEU A 160 22.83 11.67 19.61
N LYS A 161 23.67 11.56 20.63
CA LYS A 161 23.60 10.47 21.62
C LYS A 161 22.25 10.52 22.34
N LEU A 162 21.65 9.35 22.53
CA LEU A 162 20.47 9.19 23.37
C LEU A 162 20.90 9.16 24.83
N GLU A 163 20.33 10.06 25.62
CA GLU A 163 20.41 10.01 27.07
C GLU A 163 19.32 9.07 27.57
N LEU A 164 19.75 8.00 28.25
CA LEU A 164 18.85 6.98 28.78
C LEU A 164 18.60 7.26 30.26
N PRO A 165 17.34 7.50 30.67
CA PRO A 165 17.02 7.61 32.09
C PRO A 165 17.24 6.26 32.79
N ALA A 166 17.28 6.28 34.13
CA ALA A 166 17.24 5.05 34.91
C ALA A 166 16.00 4.21 34.54
N HIS A 167 16.14 2.88 34.61
CA HIS A 167 15.09 1.92 34.23
C HIS A 167 14.64 2.01 32.77
N SER A 168 15.59 2.23 31.85
CA SER A 168 15.32 2.26 30.41
C SER A 168 16.35 1.47 29.62
N TYR A 169 15.95 1.05 28.42
CA TYR A 169 16.78 0.32 27.47
C TYR A 169 16.53 0.80 26.03
N LEU A 170 17.52 0.60 25.17
CA LEU A 170 17.40 0.91 23.74
C LEU A 170 16.47 -0.07 23.04
N THR A 171 15.58 0.44 22.19
CA THR A 171 14.72 -0.39 21.33
C THR A 171 15.55 -1.24 20.36
N THR A 172 14.91 -2.18 19.66
CA THR A 172 15.58 -2.96 18.60
C THR A 172 16.18 -2.04 17.53
N GLY A 173 15.47 -0.98 17.12
CA GLY A 173 15.97 0.02 16.18
C GLY A 173 17.17 0.81 16.72
N GLY A 174 17.33 0.92 18.05
CA GLY A 174 18.51 1.51 18.66
C GLY A 174 18.60 3.04 18.57
N ASN A 175 17.66 3.67 17.90
CA ASN A 175 17.48 5.12 17.76
C ASN A 175 16.44 5.69 18.74
N GLU A 176 15.85 4.84 19.56
CA GLU A 176 14.86 5.17 20.59
C GLU A 176 15.11 4.33 21.85
N TRP A 177 14.49 4.71 22.96
CA TRP A 177 14.52 3.96 24.21
C TRP A 177 13.10 3.69 24.72
N ARG A 178 12.97 2.66 25.56
CA ARG A 178 11.74 2.30 26.27
C ARG A 178 12.06 2.03 27.73
N CYS A 179 11.05 2.18 28.58
CA CYS A 179 11.17 1.82 29.98
C CYS A 179 11.23 0.31 30.16
N ASP A 180 12.00 -0.13 31.16
CA ASP A 180 12.03 -1.51 31.62
C ASP A 180 10.62 -1.98 32.00
N ARG A 181 10.41 -3.30 31.94
CA ARG A 181 9.14 -3.89 32.37
C ARG A 181 8.84 -3.50 33.82
N GLY A 182 7.62 -3.02 34.07
CA GLY A 182 7.22 -2.50 35.38
C GLY A 182 7.39 -0.98 35.52
N PHE A 183 7.92 -0.30 34.51
CA PHE A 183 8.05 1.15 34.47
C PHE A 183 7.28 1.75 33.28
N GLU A 184 6.83 2.97 33.43
CA GLU A 184 6.15 3.74 32.39
C GLU A 184 6.82 5.09 32.16
N ASN A 185 6.76 5.58 30.91
CA ASN A 185 7.35 6.86 30.55
C ASN A 185 6.47 8.00 31.05
N LYS A 186 7.01 8.80 31.96
CA LYS A 186 6.44 10.08 32.41
C LYS A 186 7.51 11.15 32.23
N ASP A 187 7.23 12.13 31.38
CA ASP A 187 8.09 13.30 31.13
C ASP A 187 9.56 12.93 30.83
N GLN A 188 9.79 11.99 29.92
CA GLN A 188 11.12 11.50 29.52
C GLN A 188 11.90 10.76 30.63
N THR A 189 11.20 10.32 31.67
CA THR A 189 11.76 9.46 32.72
C THR A 189 10.93 8.20 32.86
N CYS A 190 11.55 7.13 33.37
CA CYS A 190 10.85 5.89 33.65
C CYS A 190 10.48 5.83 35.12
N VAL A 191 9.18 5.88 35.39
CA VAL A 191 8.61 5.84 36.74
C VAL A 191 7.98 4.47 36.95
N ALA A 192 8.19 3.88 38.12
CA ALA A 192 7.61 2.59 38.45
C ALA A 192 6.08 2.65 38.36
N VAL A 193 5.48 1.63 37.76
CA VAL A 193 4.03 1.48 37.70
C VAL A 193 3.52 1.18 39.11
N GLU A 194 2.61 2.01 39.60
CA GLU A 194 1.91 1.77 40.84
C GLU A 194 0.86 0.66 40.63
N VAL A 195 1.10 -0.49 41.24
CA VAL A 195 0.16 -1.61 41.26
C VAL A 195 -0.58 -1.57 42.60
N PRO A 196 -1.91 -1.33 42.60
CA PRO A 196 -2.67 -1.28 43.85
C PRO A 196 -2.78 -2.66 44.50
N GLU A 197 -3.22 -2.70 45.76
CA GLU A 197 -3.50 -3.96 46.45
C GLU A 197 -4.56 -4.79 45.69
N ASN A 198 -4.42 -6.12 45.72
CA ASN A 198 -5.26 -7.07 44.98
C ASN A 198 -5.21 -6.86 43.46
N ALA A 199 -4.04 -6.48 42.93
CA ALA A 199 -3.78 -6.37 41.51
C ALA A 199 -2.40 -6.94 41.16
N ILE A 200 -2.26 -7.35 39.90
CA ILE A 200 -1.00 -7.79 39.32
C ILE A 200 -0.61 -6.91 38.14
N PHE A 201 0.70 -6.65 38.02
CA PHE A 201 1.26 -5.99 36.86
C PHE A 201 1.00 -6.80 35.58
N VAL A 202 0.59 -6.10 34.53
CA VAL A 202 0.48 -6.66 33.18
C VAL A 202 1.20 -5.77 32.19
N ASP A 203 1.97 -6.39 31.30
CA ASP A 203 2.67 -5.68 30.24
C ASP A 203 1.72 -5.42 29.06
N ALA A 204 0.78 -4.50 29.28
CA ALA A 204 -0.20 -4.09 28.28
C ALA A 204 0.35 -2.92 27.46
N PRO A 205 0.33 -2.93 26.12
CA PRO A 205 0.78 -1.80 25.30
C PRO A 205 -0.02 -0.52 25.55
N HIS A 206 -1.32 -0.67 25.83
CA HIS A 206 -2.27 0.41 26.05
C HIS A 206 -3.14 0.12 27.28
N GLY A 207 -3.72 1.16 27.88
CA GLY A 207 -4.57 1.05 29.05
C GLY A 207 -3.80 0.89 30.36
N LEU A 208 -4.48 0.37 31.38
CA LEU A 208 -3.91 0.13 32.70
C LEU A 208 -2.80 -0.94 32.61
N LYS A 209 -1.68 -0.67 33.29
CA LYS A 209 -0.51 -1.56 33.36
C LYS A 209 -0.63 -2.62 34.47
N TRP A 210 -1.83 -2.79 35.00
CA TRP A 210 -2.17 -3.77 36.00
C TRP A 210 -3.60 -4.26 35.76
N LYS A 211 -3.93 -5.43 36.29
CA LYS A 211 -5.30 -5.95 36.35
C LYS A 211 -5.59 -6.47 37.75
N CYS A 212 -6.84 -6.37 38.17
CA CYS A 212 -7.26 -6.88 39.47
C CYS A 212 -7.12 -8.39 39.56
N ASP A 213 -6.76 -8.87 40.75
CA ASP A 213 -6.77 -10.28 41.09
C ASP A 213 -8.17 -10.87 40.96
N ARG A 214 -8.24 -12.19 40.78
CA ARG A 214 -9.51 -12.91 40.71
C ARG A 214 -10.31 -12.66 42.00
N GLY A 215 -11.55 -12.21 41.86
CA GLY A 215 -12.44 -11.82 42.96
C GLY A 215 -12.49 -10.31 43.22
N PHE A 216 -11.78 -9.50 42.44
CA PHE A 216 -11.76 -8.04 42.58
C PHE A 216 -12.16 -7.35 41.28
N GLU A 217 -12.77 -6.16 41.36
CA GLU A 217 -13.14 -5.33 40.22
C GLU A 217 -12.46 -3.94 40.29
N PRO A 218 -12.10 -3.35 39.13
CA PRO A 218 -11.47 -2.03 39.11
C PRO A 218 -12.46 -0.92 39.47
N ARG A 219 -12.07 -0.08 40.44
CA ARG A 219 -12.81 1.12 40.85
C ARG A 219 -11.81 2.28 40.99
N GLY A 220 -11.73 3.11 39.95
CA GLY A 220 -10.70 4.15 39.86
C GLY A 220 -9.31 3.51 39.77
N ASN A 221 -8.41 3.86 40.67
CA ASN A 221 -7.04 3.33 40.73
C ASN A 221 -6.86 2.22 41.80
N GLN A 222 -7.94 1.51 42.11
CA GLN A 222 -7.95 0.46 43.14
C GLN A 222 -8.73 -0.76 42.65
N CYS A 223 -8.44 -1.91 43.25
CA CYS A 223 -9.18 -3.14 43.07
C CYS A 223 -10.01 -3.42 44.33
N LEU A 224 -11.33 -3.34 44.21
CA LEU A 224 -12.25 -3.62 45.33
C LEU A 224 -12.82 -5.02 45.20
N GLN A 225 -12.98 -5.70 46.34
CA GLN A 225 -13.50 -7.05 46.37
C GLN A 225 -14.92 -7.09 45.81
N LEU A 226 -15.16 -8.01 44.88
CA LEU A 226 -16.47 -8.23 44.28
C LEU A 226 -17.40 -8.86 45.31
N LYS A 227 -18.48 -8.15 45.64
CA LYS A 227 -19.55 -8.70 46.49
C LYS A 227 -20.44 -9.60 45.65
N LEU A 228 -20.38 -10.90 45.90
CA LEU A 228 -21.24 -11.87 45.24
C LEU A 228 -22.63 -11.87 45.88
N PRO A 229 -23.71 -11.73 45.09
CA PRO A 229 -25.05 -11.98 45.60
C PRO A 229 -25.24 -13.47 45.92
N GLU A 230 -26.28 -13.77 46.69
CA GLU A 230 -26.65 -15.16 46.97
C GLU A 230 -26.90 -15.93 45.67
N ASN A 231 -26.48 -17.20 45.63
CA ASN A 231 -26.57 -18.06 44.45
C ASN A 231 -25.75 -17.59 43.23
N ALA A 232 -24.65 -16.86 43.43
CA ALA A 232 -23.69 -16.51 42.37
C ALA A 232 -22.29 -17.12 42.61
N HIS A 233 -21.49 -17.19 41.54
CA HIS A 233 -20.07 -17.55 41.57
C HIS A 233 -19.25 -16.64 40.66
N LEU A 234 -17.94 -16.58 40.87
CA LEU A 234 -17.06 -15.83 39.96
C LEU A 234 -17.04 -16.47 38.58
N ASN A 235 -17.21 -15.64 37.54
CA ASN A 235 -17.19 -16.09 36.16
C ASN A 235 -15.78 -16.53 35.70
N SER A 236 -15.65 -16.94 34.44
CA SER A 236 -14.37 -17.38 33.87
C SER A 236 -13.29 -16.30 33.87
N THR A 237 -13.67 -15.03 33.64
CA THR A 237 -12.73 -13.89 33.71
C THR A 237 -12.19 -13.67 35.12
N GLY A 238 -12.98 -14.01 36.13
CA GLY A 238 -12.61 -13.89 37.54
C GLY A 238 -12.79 -12.50 38.13
N ASN A 239 -13.12 -11.47 37.33
CA ASN A 239 -13.39 -10.11 37.79
C ASN A 239 -14.88 -9.74 37.61
N GLY A 240 -15.74 -10.73 37.39
CA GLY A 240 -17.19 -10.63 37.35
C GLY A 240 -17.83 -11.91 37.90
N TRP A 241 -19.15 -11.98 37.88
CA TRP A 241 -19.89 -13.11 38.44
C TRP A 241 -21.04 -13.56 37.54
N ASP A 242 -21.37 -14.84 37.65
CA ASP A 242 -22.49 -15.49 36.98
C ASP A 242 -23.40 -16.15 38.02
N CYS A 243 -24.69 -16.31 37.72
CA CYS A 243 -25.59 -17.06 38.59
C CYS A 243 -25.27 -18.55 38.55
N ASN A 244 -25.35 -19.20 39.72
CA ASN A 244 -25.37 -20.66 39.82
C ASN A 244 -26.63 -21.16 39.11
N ARG A 245 -26.54 -22.27 38.36
CA ARG A 245 -27.73 -22.89 37.79
C ARG A 245 -28.59 -23.48 38.91
N PRO A 246 -29.94 -23.39 38.86
CA PRO A 246 -30.79 -22.86 37.77
C PRO A 246 -31.16 -21.36 37.86
N TYR A 247 -30.53 -20.58 38.74
CA TYR A 247 -30.87 -19.18 38.97
C TYR A 247 -30.52 -18.27 37.77
N GLN A 248 -31.30 -17.21 37.57
CA GLN A 248 -31.10 -16.23 36.49
C GLN A 248 -30.91 -14.81 37.03
N LEU A 249 -30.14 -14.00 36.29
CA LEU A 249 -29.85 -12.60 36.64
C LEU A 249 -31.09 -11.72 36.45
N ARG A 250 -31.64 -11.17 37.53
CA ARG A 250 -32.71 -10.17 37.50
C ARG A 250 -32.48 -9.09 38.56
N GLY A 251 -32.48 -7.83 38.13
CA GLY A 251 -32.33 -6.68 39.04
C GLY A 251 -31.01 -6.66 39.83
N GLY A 252 -29.94 -7.29 39.33
CA GLY A 252 -28.66 -7.40 40.02
C GLY A 252 -28.56 -8.54 41.04
N ALA A 253 -29.55 -9.43 41.10
CA ALA A 253 -29.56 -10.62 41.97
C ALA A 253 -29.83 -11.90 41.16
N CYS A 254 -29.50 -13.05 41.73
CA CYS A 254 -29.79 -14.36 41.16
C CYS A 254 -31.09 -14.90 41.77
N MET A 255 -32.14 -15.02 40.95
CA MET A 255 -33.46 -15.49 41.37
C MET A 255 -33.86 -16.76 40.62
N ILE A 256 -34.59 -17.65 41.29
CA ILE A 256 -35.23 -18.80 40.65
C ILE A 256 -36.48 -18.30 39.91
N GLU A 257 -36.73 -18.81 38.71
CA GLU A 257 -38.02 -18.60 38.04
C GLU A 257 -39.12 -19.42 38.71
#